data_AF-A0A399DUK3-F1
#
_entry.id   AF-A0A399DUK3-F1
#
_cell.length_a   1.000
_cell.length_b   1.000
_cell.length_c   1.000
_cell.angle_alpha   90.00
_cell.angle_beta   90.00
_cell.angle_gamma   90.00
#
_symmetry.space_group_name_H-M   'P 1'
#
loop_
_entity.id
_entity.type
_entity.pdbx_description
1 polymer ?
#
loop_
_entity_poly.entity_id
_entity_poly.type
_entity_poly.pdbx_seq_one_letter_code
_entity_poly.pdbx_strand_id
1 'polypeptide(L)'
;MPNTVERTVSTVAMGKIWWAALLGGGLAAGGNLLVFAIANVLGANLQVPSAPGSTTLVPLTAGQVIWASLIPALFAGGLLAILGRFARNPWPVFLGISGVFLLLSFGGPLNIPADTTTKLVLNLMHVVAAVAIVGALWRFTRVP
;
A
#
# COMPACT_ATOMS: atom_id res chain seq x y z
N MET A 1 -44.49 -17.80 14.40
CA MET A 1 -43.51 -18.30 13.41
C MET A 1 -42.49 -17.20 13.16
N PRO A 2 -41.23 -17.35 13.56
CA PRO A 2 -40.24 -16.28 13.43
C PRO A 2 -39.50 -16.37 12.08
N ASN A 3 -38.89 -15.24 11.66
CA ASN A 3 -37.74 -15.11 10.74
C ASN A 3 -37.94 -14.49 9.34
N THR A 4 -38.62 -13.35 9.21
CA THR A 4 -38.56 -12.51 7.98
C THR A 4 -37.49 -11.41 8.03
N VAL A 5 -36.53 -11.48 8.95
CA VAL A 5 -35.39 -10.54 9.00
C VAL A 5 -34.15 -11.23 8.45
N GLU A 6 -34.23 -11.75 7.22
CA GLU A 6 -33.02 -11.96 6.42
C GLU A 6 -32.45 -10.57 6.13
N ARG A 7 -31.50 -10.15 6.96
CA ARG A 7 -30.68 -8.97 6.72
C ARG A 7 -29.93 -9.17 5.41
N THR A 8 -30.52 -8.71 4.32
CA THR A 8 -29.86 -8.38 3.05
C THR A 8 -28.92 -7.19 3.26
N VAL A 9 -27.94 -7.35 4.15
CA VAL A 9 -26.78 -6.47 4.22
C VAL A 9 -25.75 -7.13 3.33
N SER A 10 -25.70 -6.70 2.07
CA SER A 10 -24.64 -7.00 1.11
C SER A 10 -23.30 -6.48 1.64
N THR A 11 -22.78 -7.20 2.63
CA THR A 11 -21.42 -7.09 3.11
C THR A 11 -20.59 -7.45 1.91
N VAL A 12 -19.84 -6.49 1.34
CA VAL A 12 -18.84 -6.78 0.30
C VAL A 12 -18.10 -8.03 0.76
N ALA A 13 -18.27 -9.15 0.03
CA ALA A 13 -17.83 -10.45 0.51
C ALA A 13 -16.37 -10.34 0.93
N MET A 14 -16.04 -10.67 2.18
CA MET A 14 -14.71 -10.48 2.76
C MET A 14 -13.60 -11.00 1.82
N GLY A 15 -13.86 -12.09 1.09
CA GLY A 15 -12.97 -12.64 0.07
C GLY A 15 -12.64 -11.68 -1.09
N LYS A 16 -13.60 -10.85 -1.52
CA LYS A 16 -13.40 -9.84 -2.57
C LYS A 16 -12.46 -8.72 -2.11
N ILE A 17 -12.51 -8.34 -0.83
CA ILE A 17 -11.61 -7.33 -0.25
C ILE A 17 -10.19 -7.86 -0.17
N TRP A 18 -10.00 -9.09 0.33
CA TRP A 18 -8.67 -9.70 0.38
C TRP A 18 -8.09 -9.95 -1.01
N TRP A 19 -8.92 -10.35 -1.97
CA TRP A 19 -8.48 -10.47 -3.37
C TRP A 19 -8.05 -9.13 -3.96
N ALA A 20 -8.84 -8.07 -3.74
CA ALA A 20 -8.49 -6.72 -4.17
C ALA A 20 -7.20 -6.21 -3.49
N ALA A 21 -6.98 -6.54 -2.22
CA ALA A 21 -5.76 -6.21 -1.48
C ALA A 21 -4.54 -6.94 -2.05
N LEU A 22 -4.65 -8.24 -2.34
CA LEU A 22 -3.57 -9.02 -2.96
C LEU A 22 -3.23 -8.51 -4.36
N LEU A 23 -4.25 -8.24 -5.19
CA LEU A 23 -4.05 -7.64 -6.50
C LEU A 23 -3.42 -6.24 -6.38
N GLY A 24 -3.90 -5.41 -5.46
CA GLY A 24 -3.32 -4.08 -5.21
C GLY A 24 -1.86 -4.15 -4.77
N GLY A 25 -1.53 -5.09 -3.87
CA GLY A 25 -0.15 -5.34 -3.45
C GLY A 25 0.73 -5.87 -4.58
N GLY A 26 0.21 -6.75 -5.44
CA GLY A 26 0.91 -7.24 -6.62
C GLY A 26 1.18 -6.14 -7.65
N LEU A 27 0.20 -5.27 -7.91
CA LEU A 27 0.35 -4.10 -8.78
C LEU A 27 1.35 -3.10 -8.19
N ALA A 28 1.30 -2.86 -6.88
CA ALA A 28 2.26 -2.00 -6.18
C ALA A 28 3.69 -2.57 -6.28
N ALA A 29 3.86 -3.86 -6.03
CA ALA A 29 5.15 -4.54 -6.16
C ALA A 29 5.67 -4.45 -7.60
N GLY A 30 4.84 -4.74 -8.61
CA GLY A 30 5.21 -4.63 -10.02
C GLY A 30 5.59 -3.20 -10.42
N GLY A 31 4.79 -2.21 -10.01
CA GLY A 31 5.08 -0.79 -10.27
C GLY A 31 6.37 -0.33 -9.60
N ASN A 32 6.60 -0.70 -8.34
CA ASN A 32 7.82 -0.35 -7.61
C ASN A 32 9.05 -1.08 -8.14
N LEU A 33 8.91 -2.33 -8.59
CA LEU A 33 9.99 -3.04 -9.26
C LEU A 33 10.36 -2.38 -10.59
N LEU A 34 9.39 -1.84 -11.33
CA LEU A 34 9.66 -1.06 -12.54
C LEU A 34 10.44 0.21 -12.21
N VAL A 35 10.02 0.96 -11.19
CA VAL A 35 10.75 2.15 -10.71
C VAL A 35 12.16 1.77 -10.25
N PHE A 36 12.30 0.68 -9.50
CA PHE A 36 13.59 0.15 -9.05
C PHE A 36 14.50 -0.20 -10.23
N ALA A 37 13.98 -0.92 -11.22
CA ALA A 37 14.73 -1.31 -12.41
C ALA A 37 15.20 -0.09 -13.21
N ILE A 38 14.32 0.89 -13.43
CA ILE A 38 14.66 2.14 -14.14
C ILE A 38 15.76 2.89 -13.37
N ALA A 39 15.63 3.03 -12.05
CA ALA A 39 16.63 3.71 -11.23
C ALA A 39 18.01 3.02 -11.30
N ASN A 40 18.05 1.69 -11.26
CA ASN A 40 19.30 0.92 -11.42
C ASN A 40 19.92 1.10 -12.80
N VAL A 41 19.12 1.07 -13.87
CA VAL A 41 19.59 1.30 -15.25
C VAL A 41 20.17 2.70 -15.43
N LEU A 42 19.61 3.69 -14.72
CA LEU A 42 20.12 5.07 -14.69
C LEU A 42 21.34 5.25 -13.76
N GLY A 43 21.84 4.16 -13.14
CA GLY A 43 23.02 4.18 -12.28
C GLY A 43 22.75 4.69 -10.86
N ALA A 44 21.49 4.79 -10.43
CA ALA A 44 21.17 5.18 -9.06
C ALA A 44 21.57 4.07 -8.08
N ASN A 45 22.45 4.39 -7.14
CA ASN A 45 22.84 3.48 -6.05
C ASN A 45 21.83 3.59 -4.91
N LEU A 46 20.68 2.90 -5.05
CA LEU A 46 19.62 2.95 -4.06
C LEU A 46 20.03 2.23 -2.78
N GLN A 47 20.27 3.00 -1.72
CA GLN A 47 20.69 2.48 -0.42
C GLN A 47 19.66 2.74 0.67
N VAL A 48 19.42 1.75 1.51
CA VAL A 48 18.49 1.85 2.63
C VAL A 48 19.17 1.38 3.93
N PRO A 49 18.75 1.89 5.09
CA PRO A 49 19.19 1.34 6.38
C PRO A 49 18.96 -0.18 6.45
N SER A 50 19.94 -0.92 6.98
CA SER A 50 19.85 -2.37 7.16
C SER A 50 18.70 -2.79 8.07
N ALA A 51 18.32 -1.92 9.01
CA ALA A 51 17.20 -2.08 9.92
C ALA A 51 16.65 -0.68 10.31
N PRO A 52 15.40 -0.59 10.80
CA PRO A 52 14.87 0.66 11.34
C PRO A 52 15.79 1.25 12.42
N GLY A 53 16.19 2.52 12.26
CA GLY A 53 17.10 3.21 13.18
C GLY A 53 18.59 2.89 12.97
N SER A 54 18.95 2.00 12.05
CA SER A 54 20.34 1.72 11.69
C SER A 54 20.94 2.86 10.87
N THR A 55 22.23 3.14 11.09
CA THR A 55 23.02 4.04 10.22
C THR A 55 23.76 3.26 9.12
N THR A 56 23.82 1.94 9.20
CA THR A 56 24.46 1.09 8.20
C THR A 56 23.55 1.00 6.98
N LEU A 57 24.05 1.50 5.85
CA LEU A 57 23.37 1.43 4.56
C LEU A 57 23.70 0.14 3.83
N VAL A 58 22.68 -0.46 3.23
CA VAL A 58 22.79 -1.64 2.37
C VAL A 58 22.05 -1.38 1.06
N PRO A 59 22.46 -2.03 -0.05
CA PRO A 59 21.74 -1.93 -1.31
C PRO A 59 20.29 -2.36 -1.15
N LEU A 60 19.36 -1.56 -1.69
CA LEU A 60 17.96 -1.93 -1.76
C LEU A 60 17.80 -3.15 -2.68
N THR A 61 17.16 -4.19 -2.16
CA THR A 61 16.93 -5.43 -2.91
C THR A 61 15.51 -5.48 -3.48
N ALA A 62 15.34 -6.18 -4.61
CA ALA A 62 14.01 -6.45 -5.17
C ALA A 62 13.08 -7.17 -4.16
N GLY A 63 13.62 -8.06 -3.34
CA GLY A 63 12.88 -8.74 -2.28
C GLY A 63 12.30 -7.77 -1.25
N GLN A 64 13.09 -6.77 -0.81
CA GLN A 64 12.59 -5.72 0.09
C GLN A 64 11.48 -4.90 -0.56
N VAL A 65 11.61 -4.55 -1.85
CA VAL A 65 10.58 -3.79 -2.59
C VAL A 65 9.25 -4.56 -2.66
N ILE A 66 9.31 -5.87 -2.93
CA ILE A 66 8.12 -6.73 -3.01
C ILE A 66 7.42 -6.80 -1.64
N TRP A 67 8.16 -7.15 -0.58
CA TRP A 67 7.57 -7.29 0.75
C TRP A 67 7.06 -5.97 1.32
N ALA A 68 7.80 -4.88 1.10
CA ALA A 68 7.39 -3.54 1.50
C ALA A 68 6.16 -3.02 0.74
N SER A 69 5.83 -3.60 -0.42
CA SER A 69 4.61 -3.26 -1.18
C SER A 69 3.42 -4.14 -0.79
N LEU A 70 3.66 -5.43 -0.50
CA LEU A 70 2.60 -6.39 -0.15
C LEU A 70 2.05 -6.17 1.26
N ILE A 71 2.91 -5.96 2.25
CA ILE A 71 2.49 -5.85 3.65
C ILE A 71 1.50 -4.69 3.85
N PRO A 72 1.76 -3.45 3.39
CA PRO A 72 0.80 -2.35 3.51
C PRO A 72 -0.52 -2.62 2.78
N ALA A 73 -0.50 -3.36 1.67
CA ALA A 73 -1.71 -3.69 0.93
C ALA A 73 -2.67 -4.57 1.76
N LEU A 74 -2.12 -5.53 2.51
CA LEU A 74 -2.89 -6.37 3.43
C LEU A 74 -3.50 -5.53 4.57
N PHE A 75 -2.71 -4.63 5.16
CA PHE A 75 -3.22 -3.70 6.18
C PHE A 75 -4.32 -2.79 5.64
N ALA A 76 -4.17 -2.27 4.42
CA ALA A 76 -5.19 -1.44 3.77
C ALA A 76 -6.48 -2.22 3.50
N GLY A 77 -6.37 -3.47 3.02
CA GLY A 77 -7.52 -4.38 2.87
C GLY A 77 -8.23 -4.64 4.20
N GLY A 78 -7.47 -4.95 5.25
CA GLY A 78 -8.00 -5.15 6.60
C GLY A 78 -8.69 -3.91 7.15
N LEU A 79 -8.09 -2.73 6.98
CA LEU A 79 -8.68 -1.45 7.37
C LEU A 79 -10.01 -1.22 6.66
N LEU A 80 -10.07 -1.43 5.34
CA LEU A 80 -11.31 -1.28 4.57
C LEU A 80 -12.38 -2.27 5.01
N ALA A 81 -12.00 -3.52 5.31
CA ALA A 81 -12.92 -4.53 5.84
C ALA A 81 -13.50 -4.15 7.21
N ILE A 82 -12.66 -3.62 8.12
CA ILE A 82 -13.10 -3.12 9.42
C ILE A 82 -14.05 -1.94 9.24
N LEU A 83 -13.67 -0.94 8.44
CA LEU A 83 -14.52 0.22 8.17
C LEU A 83 -15.85 -0.18 7.52
N GLY A 84 -15.83 -1.15 6.61
CA GLY A 84 -17.04 -1.68 5.96
C GLY A 84 -18.01 -2.37 6.93
N ARG A 85 -17.54 -2.83 8.09
CA ARG A 85 -18.39 -3.43 9.13
C ARG A 85 -19.10 -2.40 10.01
N PHE A 86 -18.52 -1.21 10.17
CA PHE A 86 -19.01 -0.19 11.11
C PHE A 86 -19.61 1.05 10.43
N ALA A 87 -19.19 1.38 9.21
CA ALA A 87 -19.60 2.60 8.53
C ALA A 87 -20.60 2.32 7.39
N ARG A 88 -21.62 3.18 7.28
CA ARG A 88 -22.59 3.16 6.17
C ARG A 88 -21.95 3.49 4.81
N ASN A 89 -20.86 4.27 4.83
CA ASN A 89 -20.01 4.55 3.67
C ASN A 89 -18.53 4.61 4.13
N PRO A 90 -17.76 3.51 3.98
CA PRO A 90 -16.39 3.44 4.50
C PRO A 90 -15.36 4.24 3.68
N TRP A 91 -15.70 4.65 2.45
CA TRP A 91 -14.73 5.20 1.49
C TRP A 91 -14.13 6.55 1.86
N PRO A 92 -14.89 7.58 2.28
CA PRO A 92 -14.30 8.86 2.63
C PRO A 92 -13.32 8.74 3.80
N VAL A 93 -13.66 7.90 4.79
CA VAL A 93 -12.80 7.63 5.95
C VAL A 93 -11.55 6.86 5.52
N PHE A 94 -11.70 5.83 4.70
CA PHE A 94 -10.58 5.06 4.17
C PHE A 94 -9.60 5.96 3.39
N LEU A 95 -10.10 6.78 2.45
CA LEU A 95 -9.25 7.69 1.68
C LEU A 95 -8.54 8.72 2.56
N GLY A 96 -9.22 9.25 3.58
CA GLY A 96 -8.61 10.15 4.56
C GLY A 96 -7.45 9.47 5.30
N ILE A 97 -7.66 8.26 5.81
CA ILE A 97 -6.62 7.48 6.50
C ILE A 97 -5.47 7.12 5.55
N SER A 98 -5.77 6.67 4.33
CA SER A 98 -4.74 6.37 3.32
C SER A 98 -3.92 7.60 2.95
N GLY A 99 -4.56 8.76 2.80
CA GLY A 99 -3.87 10.03 2.53
C GLY A 99 -2.94 10.42 3.67
N VAL A 100 -3.42 10.35 4.91
CA VAL A 100 -2.57 10.60 6.10
C VAL A 100 -1.43 9.60 6.17
N PHE A 101 -1.69 8.32 5.94
CA PHE A 101 -0.65 7.28 5.98
C PHE A 101 0.41 7.48 4.89
N LEU A 102 0.02 7.88 3.67
CA LEU A 102 0.95 8.23 2.61
C LEU A 102 1.88 9.37 3.03
N LEU A 103 1.31 10.47 3.55
CA LEU A 103 2.07 11.62 4.03
C LEU A 103 3.02 11.24 5.16
N LEU A 104 2.56 10.45 6.13
CA LEU A 104 3.40 9.94 7.21
C LEU A 104 4.51 9.01 6.69
N SER A 105 4.22 8.22 5.64
CA SER A 105 5.21 7.28 5.09
C SER A 105 6.40 7.99 4.45
N PHE A 106 6.24 9.23 3.96
CA PHE A 106 7.36 10.03 3.47
C PHE A 106 8.37 10.36 4.57
N GLY A 107 7.93 10.39 5.83
CA GLY A 107 8.80 10.53 6.98
C GLY A 107 9.90 9.47 7.05
N GLY A 108 9.64 8.24 6.59
CA GLY A 108 10.69 7.21 6.52
C GLY A 108 11.82 7.61 5.55
N PRO A 109 11.55 7.65 4.23
CA PRO A 109 12.56 7.97 3.22
C PRO A 109 13.18 9.37 3.33
N LEU A 110 12.47 10.38 3.85
CA LEU A 110 13.06 11.72 3.99
C LEU A 110 14.13 11.77 5.10
N ASN A 111 13.97 10.94 6.14
CA ASN A 111 14.84 10.94 7.32
C ASN A 111 16.00 9.92 7.26
N ILE A 112 16.10 9.08 6.23
CA ILE A 112 17.24 8.16 6.12
C ILE A 112 18.54 8.92 5.78
N PRO A 113 19.71 8.42 6.21
CA PRO A 113 21.01 9.01 5.87
C PRO A 113 21.47 8.64 4.46
N ALA A 114 20.60 8.75 3.45
CA ALA A 114 20.90 8.47 2.04
C ALA A 114 21.00 9.76 1.22
N ASP A 115 21.48 9.65 -0.02
CA ASP A 115 21.55 10.76 -0.97
C ASP A 115 20.15 11.20 -1.45
N THR A 116 20.06 12.42 -1.97
CA THR A 116 18.79 13.02 -2.41
C THR A 116 18.07 12.20 -3.47
N THR A 117 18.81 11.55 -4.39
CA THR A 117 18.22 10.73 -5.45
C THR A 117 17.54 9.51 -4.85
N THR A 118 18.21 8.79 -3.94
CA THR A 118 17.61 7.66 -3.23
C THR A 118 16.36 8.07 -2.48
N LYS A 119 16.39 9.19 -1.74
CA LYS A 119 15.21 9.70 -1.03
C LYS A 119 14.04 9.96 -1.99
N LEU A 120 14.31 10.60 -3.13
CA LEU A 120 13.27 10.92 -4.11
C LEU A 120 12.67 9.66 -4.74
N VAL A 121 13.50 8.71 -5.14
CA VAL A 121 13.07 7.44 -5.74
C VAL A 121 12.24 6.62 -4.76
N LEU A 122 12.67 6.54 -3.50
CA LEU A 122 11.90 5.86 -2.46
C LEU A 122 10.53 6.52 -2.26
N ASN A 123 10.46 7.86 -2.12
CA ASN A 123 9.18 8.55 -2.01
C ASN A 123 8.27 8.32 -3.22
N LEU A 124 8.82 8.27 -4.44
CA LEU A 124 8.07 7.91 -5.64
C LEU A 124 7.48 6.50 -5.52
N MET A 125 8.24 5.53 -5.01
CA MET A 125 7.72 4.17 -4.75
C MET A 125 6.57 4.15 -3.74
N HIS A 126 6.58 5.04 -2.73
CA HIS A 126 5.46 5.19 -1.80
C HIS A 126 4.20 5.70 -2.51
N VAL A 127 4.34 6.67 -3.42
CA VAL A 127 3.22 7.18 -4.23
C VAL A 127 2.67 6.09 -5.15
N VAL A 128 3.53 5.37 -5.86
CA VAL A 128 3.14 4.25 -6.74
C VAL A 128 2.39 3.18 -5.94
N ALA A 129 2.91 2.80 -4.77
CA ALA A 129 2.24 1.83 -3.89
C ALA A 129 0.85 2.32 -3.45
N ALA A 130 0.75 3.56 -2.98
CA ALA A 130 -0.53 4.12 -2.53
C ALA A 130 -1.56 4.15 -3.66
N VAL A 131 -1.18 4.63 -4.86
CA VAL A 131 -2.07 4.68 -6.02
C VAL A 131 -2.51 3.28 -6.44
N ALA A 132 -1.59 2.31 -6.51
CA ALA A 132 -1.90 0.95 -6.91
C ALA A 132 -2.82 0.24 -5.92
N ILE A 133 -2.53 0.33 -4.62
CA ILE A 133 -3.30 -0.33 -3.55
C ILE A 133 -4.69 0.30 -3.44
N VAL A 134 -4.78 1.63 -3.30
CA VAL A 134 -6.06 2.34 -3.17
C VAL A 134 -6.87 2.19 -4.44
N GLY A 135 -6.25 2.29 -5.62
CA GLY A 135 -6.91 2.12 -6.91
C GLY A 135 -7.48 0.72 -7.09
N ALA A 136 -6.74 -0.34 -6.75
CA ALA A 136 -7.23 -1.71 -6.80
C ALA A 136 -8.40 -1.94 -5.84
N LEU A 137 -8.25 -1.53 -4.57
CA LEU A 137 -9.33 -1.65 -3.59
C LEU A 137 -10.57 -0.90 -4.07
N TRP A 138 -10.42 0.31 -4.58
CA TRP A 138 -11.52 1.10 -5.13
C TRP A 138 -12.19 0.41 -6.30
N ARG A 139 -11.42 -0.06 -7.27
CA ARG A 139 -11.96 -0.65 -8.50
C ARG A 139 -12.71 -1.94 -8.27
N PHE A 140 -12.25 -2.77 -7.33
CA PHE A 140 -12.79 -4.12 -7.12
C PHE A 140 -13.82 -4.21 -5.99
N THR A 141 -13.77 -3.33 -4.98
CA THR A 141 -14.73 -3.39 -3.86
C THR A 141 -15.90 -2.43 -4.02
N ARG A 142 -15.80 -1.43 -4.91
CA ARG A 142 -16.85 -0.42 -5.18
C ARG A 142 -17.77 -0.77 -6.36
N VAL A 143 -17.79 -2.03 -6.80
CA VAL A 143 -18.64 -2.47 -7.91
C VAL A 143 -20.10 -2.57 -7.41
N PRO A 144 -21.06 -1.92 -8.10
CA PRO A 144 -22.49 -1.97 -7.77
C PRO A 144 -23.08 -3.37 -7.86
#